data_AF-A0A1F8SRL6-F1
#
_entry.id   AF-A0A1F8SRL6-F1
#
_cell.length_a   1.000
_cell.length_b   1.000
_cell.length_c   1.000
_cell.angle_alpha   90.00
_cell.angle_beta   90.00
_cell.angle_gamma   90.00
#
_symmetry.space_group_name_H-M   'P 1'
#
loop_
_entity.id
_entity.type
_entity.pdbx_description
1 polymer ?
#
loop_
_entity_poly.entity_id
_entity_poly.type
_entity_poly.pdbx_seq_one_letter_code
_entity_poly.pdbx_strand_id
1 'polypeptide(L)'
;MQLTHLSLTNFRNFTRLDIDLPGGTVMLVGNNAQGKTSLLEAIYFLATFTSFHASSDRQLINFIEARQDLAVGRIVADFSRGKENHRIEVRIIQEPNSQNGVKHMRKEVLLDGVKRKASEVIGQFNAVLFLPQMMGVIEGSPEERRRYLNLALAQVISHYQAALAEYNKALLQRNALLKQLYERKGDASQLDYWDDQIATFGAQLIHARIRAVQELERLAARTHRELTHANEVLRLSYQPAYDPLPQSPGQFKLPLDAAVDRCGFTQEQIRKGFLESLGKLRYEEIARGVTT
;
A
#
# COMPACT_ATOMS: atom_id res chain seq x y z
N MET A 1 -16.45 -13.80 2.59
CA MET A 1 -16.54 -12.71 3.59
C MET A 1 -17.78 -11.90 3.26
N GLN A 2 -18.55 -11.46 4.25
CA GLN A 2 -19.75 -10.63 4.05
C GLN A 2 -19.76 -9.50 5.07
N LEU A 3 -19.89 -8.26 4.60
CA LEU A 3 -20.17 -7.10 5.43
C LEU A 3 -21.66 -7.12 5.81
N THR A 4 -21.98 -7.15 7.10
CA THR A 4 -23.38 -7.26 7.59
C THR A 4 -23.89 -5.96 8.17
N HIS A 5 -23.01 -5.12 8.70
CA HIS A 5 -23.36 -3.81 9.28
C HIS A 5 -22.27 -2.78 9.01
N LEU A 6 -22.67 -1.54 8.78
CA LEU A 6 -21.77 -0.39 8.66
C LEU A 6 -22.33 0.81 9.42
N SER A 7 -21.52 1.36 10.32
CA SER A 7 -21.83 2.60 11.04
C SER A 7 -20.72 3.63 10.84
N LEU A 8 -21.11 4.83 10.44
CA LEU A 8 -20.23 5.98 10.23
C LEU A 8 -20.62 7.09 11.20
N THR A 9 -19.63 7.72 11.83
CA THR A 9 -19.82 8.93 12.63
C THR A 9 -18.80 9.97 12.20
N ASN A 10 -19.26 11.16 11.83
CA ASN A 10 -18.42 12.28 11.40
C ASN A 10 -17.37 11.90 10.34
N PHE A 11 -17.79 11.11 9.34
CA PHE A 11 -16.93 10.65 8.25
C PHE A 11 -17.35 11.30 6.93
N ARG A 12 -16.46 12.03 6.28
CA ARG A 12 -16.73 12.77 5.03
C ARG A 12 -18.01 13.61 5.15
N ASN A 13 -19.00 13.40 4.29
CA ASN A 13 -20.26 14.11 4.32
C ASN A 13 -21.29 13.52 5.30
N PHE A 14 -20.96 12.43 6.01
CA PHE A 14 -21.85 11.80 6.99
C PHE A 14 -21.58 12.32 8.40
N THR A 15 -22.57 12.93 9.03
CA THR A 15 -22.58 13.13 10.50
C THR A 15 -22.87 11.81 11.20
N ARG A 16 -23.86 11.06 10.72
CA ARG A 16 -24.19 9.70 11.17
C ARG A 16 -24.75 8.89 10.02
N LEU A 17 -24.33 7.64 9.91
CA LEU A 17 -24.93 6.60 9.09
C LEU A 17 -24.91 5.32 9.90
N ASP A 18 -26.00 4.56 9.88
CA ASP A 18 -26.08 3.26 10.56
C ASP A 18 -26.98 2.37 9.72
N ILE A 19 -26.40 1.36 9.09
CA ILE A 19 -27.09 0.52 8.11
C ILE A 19 -26.73 -0.95 8.25
N ASP A 20 -27.75 -1.80 8.17
CA ASP A 20 -27.58 -3.23 7.92
C ASP A 20 -27.46 -3.48 6.41
N LEU A 21 -26.52 -4.34 6.03
CA LEU A 21 -26.24 -4.68 4.65
C LEU A 21 -26.70 -6.12 4.38
N PRO A 22 -27.64 -6.33 3.45
CA PRO A 22 -28.05 -7.68 3.08
C PRO A 22 -26.93 -8.40 2.34
N GLY A 23 -27.02 -9.73 2.30
CA GLY A 23 -26.15 -10.52 1.43
C GLY A 23 -26.45 -10.28 -0.05
N GLY A 24 -25.43 -10.47 -0.88
CA GLY A 24 -25.55 -10.35 -2.34
C GLY A 24 -25.28 -8.94 -2.85
N THR A 25 -25.94 -8.57 -3.94
CA THR A 25 -25.72 -7.29 -4.63
C THR A 25 -26.52 -6.17 -3.99
N VAL A 26 -25.83 -5.13 -3.53
CA VAL A 26 -26.44 -3.91 -2.99
C VAL A 26 -26.24 -2.77 -3.99
N MET A 27 -27.35 -2.13 -4.39
CA MET A 27 -27.32 -0.99 -5.30
C MET A 27 -27.55 0.32 -4.52
N LEU A 28 -26.57 1.21 -4.56
CA LEU A 28 -26.67 2.55 -3.95
C LEU A 28 -27.15 3.56 -4.99
N VAL A 29 -28.37 4.07 -4.81
CA VAL A 29 -29.00 5.03 -5.73
C VAL A 29 -29.09 6.40 -5.06
N GLY A 30 -28.91 7.46 -5.85
CA GLY A 30 -29.09 8.84 -5.42
C GLY A 30 -28.37 9.81 -6.32
N ASN A 31 -28.59 11.11 -6.12
CA ASN A 31 -27.95 12.17 -6.89
C ASN A 31 -26.42 12.19 -6.67
N ASN A 32 -25.69 12.90 -7.53
CA ASN A 32 -24.26 13.14 -7.35
C ASN A 32 -23.98 13.88 -6.04
N ALA A 33 -22.78 13.69 -5.50
CA ALA A 33 -22.32 14.26 -4.23
C ALA A 33 -23.12 13.87 -2.96
N GLN A 34 -24.03 12.90 -3.03
CA GLN A 34 -24.79 12.41 -1.88
C GLN A 34 -24.01 11.43 -0.96
N GLY A 35 -22.71 11.21 -1.22
CA GLY A 35 -21.88 10.34 -0.38
C GLY A 35 -21.80 8.87 -0.79
N LYS A 36 -22.30 8.50 -1.98
CA LYS A 36 -22.15 7.13 -2.51
C LYS A 36 -20.69 6.69 -2.54
N THR A 37 -19.82 7.53 -3.11
CA THR A 37 -18.36 7.28 -3.14
C THR A 37 -17.75 7.32 -1.75
N SER A 38 -18.22 8.20 -0.86
CA SER A 38 -17.77 8.26 0.54
C SER A 38 -18.09 6.96 1.29
N LEU A 39 -19.25 6.35 1.03
CA LEU A 39 -19.63 5.06 1.63
C LEU A 39 -18.70 3.94 1.15
N LEU A 40 -18.46 3.85 -0.17
CA LEU A 40 -17.49 2.90 -0.72
C LEU A 40 -16.07 3.14 -0.19
N GLU A 41 -15.71 4.41 0.02
CA GLU A 41 -14.45 4.79 0.64
C GLU A 41 -14.35 4.31 2.09
N ALA A 42 -15.41 4.45 2.89
CA ALA A 42 -15.40 3.94 4.25
C ALA A 42 -15.16 2.43 4.30
N ILE A 43 -15.85 1.67 3.43
CA ILE A 43 -15.68 0.21 3.33
C ILE A 43 -14.25 -0.13 2.91
N TYR A 44 -13.73 0.49 1.85
CA TYR A 44 -12.38 0.20 1.38
C TYR A 44 -11.29 0.66 2.38
N PHE A 45 -11.55 1.73 3.12
CA PHE A 45 -10.66 2.23 4.17
C PHE A 45 -10.54 1.23 5.32
N LEU A 46 -11.59 0.48 5.66
CA LEU A 46 -11.48 -0.61 6.66
C LEU A 46 -10.54 -1.74 6.20
N ALA A 47 -10.45 -1.97 4.89
CA ALA A 47 -9.59 -3.02 4.35
C ALA A 47 -8.10 -2.61 4.28
N THR A 48 -7.83 -1.32 4.09
CA THR A 48 -6.49 -0.84 3.75
C THR A 48 -5.91 0.22 4.69
N PHE A 49 -6.75 0.80 5.56
CA PHE A 49 -6.44 1.93 6.45
C PHE A 49 -5.87 3.16 5.75
N THR A 50 -6.06 3.26 4.43
CA THR A 50 -5.65 4.39 3.61
C THR A 50 -6.77 4.81 2.68
N SER A 51 -6.85 6.10 2.40
CA SER A 51 -7.81 6.63 1.45
C SER A 51 -7.21 6.62 0.05
N PHE A 52 -8.06 6.33 -0.95
CA PHE A 52 -7.68 6.47 -2.36
C PHE A 52 -7.88 7.88 -2.91
N HIS A 53 -8.57 8.77 -2.18
CA HIS A 53 -8.91 10.12 -2.63
C HIS A 53 -8.29 11.22 -1.76
N ALA A 54 -8.20 11.01 -0.44
CA ALA A 54 -7.69 12.00 0.48
C ALA A 54 -6.17 11.99 0.51
N SER A 55 -5.56 13.19 0.43
CA SER A 55 -4.13 13.37 0.63
C SER A 55 -3.72 13.38 2.11
N SER A 56 -4.69 13.46 3.02
CA SER A 56 -4.49 13.44 4.47
C SER A 56 -5.71 12.84 5.18
N ASP A 57 -5.46 12.07 6.24
CA ASP A 57 -6.52 11.50 7.10
C ASP A 57 -7.48 12.57 7.66
N ARG A 58 -7.03 13.83 7.82
CA ARG A 58 -7.91 14.94 8.24
C ARG A 58 -9.11 15.12 7.32
N GLN A 59 -8.93 14.91 6.01
CA GLN A 59 -10.00 15.08 5.01
C GLN A 59 -11.07 13.98 5.09
N LEU A 60 -10.85 12.95 5.89
CA LEU A 60 -11.82 11.89 6.17
C LEU A 60 -12.77 12.28 7.31
N ILE A 61 -12.37 13.19 8.20
CA ILE A 61 -13.26 13.74 9.22
C ILE A 61 -14.26 14.69 8.55
N ASN A 62 -15.51 14.66 9.00
CA ASN A 62 -16.53 15.57 8.52
C ASN A 62 -16.08 17.03 8.60
N PHE A 63 -16.38 17.80 7.56
CA PHE A 63 -15.85 19.16 7.42
C PHE A 63 -16.27 20.11 8.55
N ILE A 64 -17.50 19.97 9.07
CA ILE A 64 -17.98 20.77 10.20
C ILE A 64 -17.27 20.31 11.48
N GLU A 65 -17.21 19.00 11.69
CA GLU A 65 -16.56 18.40 12.86
C GLU A 65 -15.07 18.73 12.93
N ALA A 66 -14.36 18.72 11.80
CA ALA A 66 -12.93 18.99 11.70
C ALA A 66 -12.54 20.43 12.10
N ARG A 67 -13.51 21.33 12.30
CA ARG A 67 -13.28 22.68 12.83
C ARG A 67 -13.07 22.67 14.34
N GLN A 68 -13.59 21.67 15.04
CA GLN A 68 -13.41 21.52 16.48
C GLN A 68 -11.94 21.23 16.83
N ASP A 69 -11.54 21.54 18.07
CA ASP A 69 -10.18 21.26 18.54
C ASP A 69 -9.96 19.77 18.73
N LEU A 70 -10.92 19.09 19.35
CA LEU A 70 -11.03 17.65 19.37
C LEU A 70 -12.12 17.21 18.39
N ALA A 71 -11.74 16.50 17.34
CA ALA A 71 -12.67 15.99 16.33
C ALA A 71 -12.40 14.50 16.11
N VAL A 72 -13.47 13.70 16.05
CA VAL A 72 -13.35 12.24 15.87
C VAL A 72 -14.25 11.79 14.73
N GLY A 73 -13.62 11.25 13.69
CA GLY A 73 -14.29 10.43 12.67
C GLY A 73 -14.22 8.95 13.07
N ARG A 74 -15.31 8.21 12.91
CA ARG A 74 -15.40 6.79 13.28
C ARG A 74 -16.06 5.99 12.16
N ILE A 75 -15.47 4.83 11.88
CA ILE A 75 -16.00 3.82 10.95
C ILE A 75 -16.05 2.50 11.72
N VAL A 76 -17.22 1.87 11.76
CA VAL A 76 -17.41 0.57 12.40
C VAL A 76 -18.09 -0.36 11.41
N ALA A 77 -17.61 -1.59 11.32
CA ALA A 77 -18.26 -2.61 10.53
C ALA A 77 -18.28 -3.94 11.27
N ASP A 78 -19.41 -4.63 11.17
CA ASP A 78 -19.52 -6.04 11.52
C ASP A 78 -19.52 -6.86 10.23
N PHE A 79 -18.75 -7.94 10.22
CA PHE A 79 -18.60 -8.79 9.05
C PHE A 79 -18.38 -10.25 9.42
N SER A 80 -18.79 -11.16 8.53
CA SER A 80 -18.53 -12.59 8.68
C SER A 80 -17.37 -13.04 7.77
N ARG A 81 -16.48 -13.85 8.32
CA ARG A 81 -15.38 -14.50 7.61
C ARG A 81 -15.39 -16.00 7.93
N GLY A 82 -15.75 -16.81 6.94
CA GLY A 82 -15.99 -18.23 7.20
C GLY A 82 -17.22 -18.40 8.11
N LYS A 83 -17.03 -19.00 9.28
CA LYS A 83 -18.09 -19.19 10.30
C LYS A 83 -18.02 -18.17 11.43
N GLU A 84 -16.99 -17.33 11.44
CA GLU A 84 -16.73 -16.38 12.51
C GLU A 84 -17.29 -15.00 12.15
N ASN A 85 -17.80 -14.31 13.16
CA ASN A 85 -18.23 -12.92 13.08
C ASN A 85 -17.18 -12.06 13.75
N HIS A 86 -16.80 -10.98 13.07
CA HIS A 86 -15.80 -10.03 13.53
C HIS A 86 -16.35 -8.62 13.49
N ARG A 87 -15.73 -7.77 14.31
CA ARG A 87 -15.97 -6.34 14.32
C ARG A 87 -14.68 -5.60 14.09
N ILE A 88 -14.67 -4.73 13.09
CA ILE A 88 -13.56 -3.81 12.83
C ILE A 88 -14.01 -2.38 13.09
N GLU A 89 -13.16 -1.63 13.79
CA GLU A 89 -13.41 -0.22 14.09
C GLU A 89 -12.16 0.60 13.83
N VAL A 90 -12.35 1.73 13.15
CA VAL A 90 -11.29 2.72 12.93
C VAL A 90 -11.75 4.07 13.43
N ARG A 91 -10.90 4.71 14.24
CA ARG A 91 -11.07 6.07 14.74
C ARG A 91 -9.99 6.95 14.15
N ILE A 92 -10.40 8.08 13.59
CA ILE A 92 -9.54 9.14 13.08
C ILE A 92 -9.74 10.32 14.02
N ILE A 93 -8.74 10.58 14.85
CA ILE A 93 -8.81 11.55 15.94
C ILE A 93 -7.92 12.73 15.55
N GLN A 94 -8.49 13.91 15.54
CA GLN A 94 -7.77 15.18 15.46
C GLN A 94 -7.81 15.80 16.85
N GLU A 95 -6.65 16.07 17.43
CA GLU A 95 -6.53 16.67 18.78
C GLU A 95 -5.41 17.71 18.80
N PRO A 96 -5.49 18.75 19.65
CA PRO A 96 -4.45 19.77 19.74
C PRO A 96 -3.18 19.16 20.37
N ASN A 97 -2.02 19.43 19.78
CA ASN A 97 -0.75 19.06 20.40
C ASN A 97 -0.50 19.98 21.60
N SER A 98 -0.38 19.39 22.80
CA SER A 98 -0.15 20.10 24.06
C SER A 98 1.09 20.99 24.08
N GLN A 99 2.06 20.77 23.18
CA GLN A 99 3.31 21.53 23.17
C GLN A 99 3.25 22.78 22.27
N ASN A 100 2.61 22.70 21.10
CA ASN A 100 2.74 23.72 20.06
C ASN A 100 1.40 24.22 19.47
N GLY A 101 0.25 23.75 19.96
CA GLY A 101 -1.08 24.13 19.44
C GLY A 101 -1.40 23.61 18.03
N VAL A 102 -0.45 22.96 17.36
CA VAL A 102 -0.65 22.31 16.05
C VAL A 102 -1.56 21.09 16.22
N LYS A 103 -2.63 21.00 15.43
CA LYS A 103 -3.53 19.83 15.46
C LYS A 103 -2.79 18.59 14.96
N HIS A 104 -2.70 17.57 15.81
CA HIS A 104 -2.14 16.27 15.48
C HIS A 104 -3.25 15.30 15.07
N MET A 105 -2.91 14.37 14.17
CA MET A 105 -3.82 13.33 13.70
C MET A 105 -3.36 11.99 14.25
N ARG A 106 -4.26 11.28 14.95
CA ARG A 106 -4.05 9.92 15.43
C ARG A 106 -5.06 8.98 14.81
N LYS A 107 -4.59 7.80 14.42
CA LYS A 107 -5.42 6.70 13.92
C LYS A 107 -5.42 5.55 14.92
N GLU A 108 -6.59 5.10 15.33
CA GLU A 108 -6.75 3.92 16.18
C GLU A 108 -7.53 2.86 15.43
N VAL A 109 -7.03 1.63 15.47
CA VAL A 109 -7.67 0.46 14.85
C VAL A 109 -7.98 -0.54 15.96
N LEU A 110 -9.22 -1.00 16.00
CA LEU A 110 -9.69 -2.04 16.90
C LEU A 110 -10.21 -3.21 16.06
N LEU A 111 -9.84 -4.43 16.46
CA LEU A 111 -10.37 -5.67 15.94
C LEU A 111 -10.98 -6.44 17.12
N ASP A 112 -12.26 -6.79 17.00
CA ASP A 112 -13.02 -7.49 18.04
C ASP A 112 -12.94 -6.79 19.40
N GLY A 113 -12.98 -5.46 19.38
CA GLY A 113 -12.90 -4.60 20.57
C GLY A 113 -11.49 -4.36 21.13
N VAL A 114 -10.46 -5.01 20.58
CA VAL A 114 -9.07 -4.88 21.05
C VAL A 114 -8.29 -3.93 20.14
N LYS A 115 -7.63 -2.92 20.72
CA LYS A 115 -6.74 -2.00 19.99
C LYS A 115 -5.51 -2.75 19.47
N ARG A 116 -5.24 -2.64 18.17
CA ARG A 116 -4.13 -3.31 17.46
C ARG A 116 -3.41 -2.31 16.54
N LYS A 117 -2.19 -2.65 16.09
CA LYS A 117 -1.54 -1.87 15.04
C LYS A 117 -2.23 -2.11 13.71
N ALA A 118 -2.36 -1.08 12.87
CA ALA A 118 -2.97 -1.23 11.54
C ALA A 118 -2.29 -2.34 10.69
N SER A 119 -0.97 -2.49 10.81
CA SER A 119 -0.19 -3.54 10.15
C SER A 119 -0.53 -4.97 10.59
N GLU A 120 -1.15 -5.15 11.77
CA GLU A 120 -1.58 -6.44 12.30
C GLU A 120 -3.02 -6.79 11.88
N VAL A 121 -3.84 -5.77 11.59
CA VAL A 121 -5.26 -5.93 11.25
C VAL A 121 -5.47 -5.99 9.73
N ILE A 122 -4.54 -5.44 8.93
CA ILE A 122 -4.65 -5.48 7.48
C ILE A 122 -4.75 -6.92 6.97
N GLY A 123 -5.69 -7.18 6.04
CA GLY A 123 -6.01 -8.53 5.57
C GLY A 123 -7.01 -9.33 6.43
N GLN A 124 -7.51 -8.77 7.53
CA GLN A 124 -8.66 -9.34 8.26
C GLN A 124 -9.99 -9.02 7.58
N PHE A 125 -10.11 -7.80 7.06
CA PHE A 125 -11.21 -7.36 6.21
C PHE A 125 -10.65 -7.08 4.81
N ASN A 126 -11.18 -7.74 3.77
CA ASN A 126 -10.68 -7.62 2.40
C ASN A 126 -11.70 -6.91 1.51
N ALA A 127 -11.27 -5.89 0.77
CA ALA A 127 -12.13 -5.22 -0.19
C ALA A 127 -11.37 -4.97 -1.50
N VAL A 128 -12.08 -5.18 -2.60
CA VAL A 128 -11.66 -4.75 -3.94
C VAL A 128 -12.54 -3.59 -4.33
N LEU A 129 -11.92 -2.48 -4.68
CA LEU A 129 -12.59 -1.28 -5.14
C LEU A 129 -12.29 -1.09 -6.61
N PHE A 130 -13.32 -0.75 -7.38
CA PHE A 130 -13.21 -0.37 -8.78
C PHE A 130 -13.81 1.02 -8.96
N LEU A 131 -12.99 1.97 -9.41
CA LEU A 131 -13.40 3.34 -9.69
C LEU A 131 -12.80 3.80 -11.01
N PRO A 132 -13.46 4.71 -11.75
CA PRO A 132 -12.93 5.23 -13.01
C PRO A 132 -11.50 5.80 -12.88
N GLN A 133 -11.19 6.47 -11.76
CA GLN A 133 -9.87 7.04 -11.52
C GLN A 133 -8.75 6.00 -11.39
N MET A 134 -9.07 4.73 -11.19
CA MET A 134 -8.08 3.64 -11.10
C MET A 134 -7.46 3.27 -12.45
N MET A 135 -7.94 3.85 -13.56
CA MET A 135 -7.25 3.80 -14.86
C MET A 135 -5.82 4.34 -14.79
N GLY A 136 -5.49 5.15 -13.78
CA GLY A 136 -4.12 5.59 -13.50
C GLY A 136 -3.12 4.45 -13.26
N VAL A 137 -3.56 3.22 -12.97
CA VAL A 137 -2.65 2.06 -12.93
C VAL A 137 -2.08 1.77 -14.33
N ILE A 138 -2.87 2.00 -15.38
CA ILE A 138 -2.48 1.78 -16.77
C ILE A 138 -1.77 3.01 -17.33
N GLU A 139 -2.40 4.18 -17.24
CA GLU A 139 -1.94 5.41 -17.90
C GLU A 139 -0.95 6.22 -17.05
N GLY A 140 -0.91 5.98 -15.75
CA GLY A 140 -0.19 6.80 -14.79
C GLY A 140 1.27 6.42 -14.58
N SER A 141 1.85 7.04 -13.56
CA SER A 141 3.26 6.87 -13.21
C SER A 141 3.54 5.51 -12.55
N PRO A 142 4.82 5.10 -12.45
CA PRO A 142 5.20 3.91 -11.68
C PRO A 142 4.73 3.94 -10.21
N GLU A 143 4.49 5.11 -9.64
CA GLU A 143 3.99 5.26 -8.27
C GLU A 143 2.59 4.68 -8.12
N GLU A 144 1.67 4.96 -9.05
CA GLU A 144 0.31 4.43 -9.01
C GLU A 144 0.29 2.91 -9.10
N ARG A 145 1.10 2.32 -9.99
CA ARG A 145 1.25 0.86 -10.10
C ARG A 145 1.82 0.25 -8.83
N ARG A 146 2.84 0.87 -8.23
CA ARG A 146 3.43 0.41 -6.96
C ARG A 146 2.42 0.51 -5.81
N ARG A 147 1.65 1.61 -5.75
CA ARG A 147 0.61 1.82 -4.74
C ARG A 147 -0.48 0.77 -4.85
N TYR A 148 -1.00 0.52 -6.06
CA TYR A 148 -1.96 -0.54 -6.33
C TYR A 148 -1.44 -1.91 -5.88
N LEU A 149 -0.23 -2.28 -6.31
CA LEU A 149 0.36 -3.58 -5.96
C LEU A 149 0.61 -3.72 -4.45
N ASN A 150 1.07 -2.65 -3.79
CA ASN A 150 1.26 -2.65 -2.34
C ASN A 150 -0.06 -2.88 -1.58
N LEU A 151 -1.14 -2.21 -1.98
CA LEU A 151 -2.44 -2.34 -1.33
C LEU A 151 -3.06 -3.73 -1.55
N ALA A 152 -2.89 -4.30 -2.74
CA ALA A 152 -3.33 -5.66 -3.01
C ALA A 152 -2.53 -6.67 -2.18
N LEU A 153 -1.20 -6.57 -2.15
CA LEU A 153 -0.35 -7.51 -1.43
C LEU A 153 -0.50 -7.40 0.09
N ALA A 154 -0.66 -6.20 0.63
CA ALA A 154 -0.85 -5.99 2.06
C ALA A 154 -2.13 -6.66 2.61
N GLN A 155 -3.15 -6.82 1.77
CA GLN A 155 -4.39 -7.50 2.12
C GLN A 155 -4.29 -9.04 2.10
N VAL A 156 -3.35 -9.59 1.34
CA VAL A 156 -3.26 -11.04 1.06
C VAL A 156 -2.08 -11.69 1.77
N ILE A 157 -0.93 -11.02 1.80
CA ILE A 157 0.32 -11.56 2.34
C ILE A 157 0.52 -11.02 3.75
N SER A 158 0.47 -11.92 4.73
CA SER A 158 0.80 -11.60 6.12
C SER A 158 2.20 -10.99 6.21
N HIS A 159 2.38 -10.00 7.10
CA HIS A 159 3.64 -9.28 7.32
C HIS A 159 4.13 -8.39 6.16
N TYR A 160 3.53 -8.42 4.97
CA TYR A 160 3.94 -7.55 3.85
C TYR A 160 3.90 -6.06 4.23
N GLN A 161 2.83 -5.64 4.91
CA GLN A 161 2.69 -4.24 5.37
C GLN A 161 3.76 -3.86 6.40
N ALA A 162 4.13 -4.78 7.29
CA ALA A 162 5.18 -4.53 8.28
C ALA A 162 6.54 -4.41 7.60
N ALA A 163 6.87 -5.32 6.67
CA ALA A 163 8.09 -5.24 5.86
C ALA A 163 8.16 -3.95 5.03
N LEU A 164 7.04 -3.52 4.44
CA LEU A 164 6.95 -2.27 3.69
C LEU A 164 7.22 -1.04 4.57
N ALA A 165 6.65 -1.02 5.79
CA ALA A 165 6.87 0.06 6.74
C ALA A 165 8.34 0.13 7.19
N GLU A 166 8.95 -1.00 7.54
CA GLU A 166 10.36 -1.05 7.95
C GLU A 166 11.30 -0.71 6.78
N TYR A 167 11.01 -1.18 5.56
CA TYR A 167 11.76 -0.80 4.36
C TYR A 167 11.75 0.72 4.14
N ASN A 168 10.57 1.35 4.19
CA ASN A 168 10.44 2.80 3.99
C ASN A 168 11.17 3.59 5.09
N LYS A 169 11.09 3.12 6.33
CA LYS A 169 11.81 3.73 7.47
C LYS A 169 13.32 3.63 7.27
N ALA A 170 13.84 2.46 6.92
CA ALA A 170 15.26 2.26 6.64
C ALA A 170 15.74 3.13 5.47
N LEU A 171 14.96 3.21 4.38
CA LEU A 171 15.27 4.05 3.24
C LEU A 171 15.34 5.54 3.59
N LEU A 172 14.40 6.04 4.41
CA LEU A 172 14.41 7.43 4.87
C LEU A 172 15.65 7.75 5.73
N GLN A 173 16.00 6.86 6.66
CA GLN A 173 17.17 7.04 7.51
C GLN A 173 18.48 6.95 6.70
N ARG A 174 18.55 6.01 5.76
CA ARG A 174 19.68 5.90 4.83
C ARG A 174 19.85 7.17 3.99
N ASN A 175 18.77 7.69 3.40
CA ASN A 175 18.83 8.91 2.59
C ASN A 175 19.24 10.13 3.43
N ALA A 176 18.79 10.22 4.69
CA ALA A 176 19.24 11.26 5.59
C ALA A 176 20.75 11.15 5.88
N LEU A 177 21.25 9.93 6.10
CA LEU A 177 22.67 9.67 6.31
C LEU A 177 23.51 9.94 5.06
N LEU A 178 23.06 9.53 3.87
CA LEU A 178 23.73 9.84 2.61
C LEU A 178 23.87 11.35 2.40
N LYS A 179 22.81 12.12 2.67
CA LYS A 179 22.84 13.58 2.60
C LYS A 179 23.86 14.16 3.57
N GLN A 180 23.92 13.65 4.80
CA GLN A 180 24.92 14.08 5.79
C GLN A 180 26.36 13.76 5.34
N LEU A 181 26.59 12.57 4.78
CA LEU A 181 27.90 12.16 4.27
C LEU A 181 28.33 13.00 3.06
N TYR A 182 27.40 13.37 2.19
CA TYR A 182 27.64 14.30 1.09
C TYR A 182 28.07 15.68 1.59
N GLU A 183 27.34 16.25 2.56
CA GLU A 183 27.58 17.62 3.05
C GLU A 183 28.81 17.75 3.95
N ARG A 184 29.01 16.82 4.88
CA ARG A 184 29.99 16.96 5.97
C ARG A 184 31.17 16.01 5.87
N LYS A 185 31.09 15.02 4.97
CA LYS A 185 31.94 13.82 4.95
C LYS A 185 31.84 13.07 6.30
N GLY A 186 32.20 11.80 6.29
CA GLY A 186 32.06 10.98 7.49
C GLY A 186 32.39 9.52 7.20
N ASP A 187 32.17 8.69 8.20
CA ASP A 187 32.41 7.26 8.09
C ASP A 187 31.28 6.59 7.29
N ALA A 188 31.62 6.08 6.11
CA ALA A 188 30.70 5.37 5.23
C ALA A 188 30.25 4.00 5.81
N SER A 189 30.97 3.46 6.80
CA SER A 189 30.58 2.20 7.47
C SER A 189 29.21 2.30 8.16
N GLN A 190 28.78 3.52 8.52
CA GLN A 190 27.46 3.76 9.12
C GLN A 190 26.31 3.37 8.19
N LEU A 191 26.55 3.25 6.88
CA LEU A 191 25.57 2.77 5.91
C LEU A 191 25.35 1.26 6.00
N ASP A 192 26.30 0.47 6.52
CA ASP A 192 26.24 -1.00 6.50
C ASP A 192 24.99 -1.54 7.20
N TYR A 193 24.62 -0.97 8.35
CA TYR A 193 23.41 -1.35 9.07
C TYR A 193 22.15 -1.08 8.25
N TRP A 194 22.06 0.10 7.62
CA TRP A 194 20.90 0.47 6.82
C TRP A 194 20.82 -0.30 5.50
N ASP A 195 21.97 -0.59 4.89
CA ASP A 195 22.07 -1.43 3.70
C ASP A 195 21.55 -2.85 3.98
N ASP A 196 21.91 -3.45 5.13
CA ASP A 196 21.39 -4.76 5.54
C ASP A 196 19.86 -4.73 5.78
N GLN A 197 19.34 -3.68 6.44
CA GLN A 197 17.89 -3.53 6.64
C GLN A 197 17.13 -3.37 5.32
N ILE A 198 17.63 -2.52 4.40
CA ILE A 198 17.05 -2.33 3.07
C ILE A 198 17.10 -3.63 2.26
N ALA A 199 18.23 -4.34 2.27
CA ALA A 199 18.35 -5.61 1.57
C ALA A 199 17.39 -6.65 2.14
N THR A 200 17.27 -6.74 3.47
CA THR A 200 16.41 -7.71 4.17
C THR A 200 14.93 -7.51 3.88
N PHE A 201 14.41 -6.30 4.10
CA PHE A 201 12.99 -6.02 3.85
C PHE A 201 12.71 -5.85 2.35
N GLY A 202 13.66 -5.30 1.59
CA GLY A 202 13.55 -5.16 0.14
C GLY A 202 13.44 -6.50 -0.56
N ALA A 203 14.21 -7.51 -0.13
CA ALA A 203 14.10 -8.86 -0.66
C ALA A 203 12.72 -9.49 -0.42
N GLN A 204 12.12 -9.28 0.76
CA GLN A 204 10.75 -9.73 1.04
C GLN A 204 9.75 -9.11 0.07
N LEU A 205 9.84 -7.79 -0.14
CA LEU A 205 8.95 -7.06 -1.05
C LEU A 205 9.15 -7.48 -2.50
N ILE A 206 10.40 -7.56 -2.97
CA ILE A 206 10.73 -7.97 -4.35
C ILE A 206 10.22 -9.39 -4.61
N HIS A 207 10.49 -10.33 -3.70
CA HIS A 207 10.05 -11.71 -3.83
C HIS A 207 8.52 -11.83 -3.90
N ALA A 208 7.79 -11.13 -3.02
CA ALA A 208 6.33 -11.10 -3.05
C ALA A 208 5.78 -10.50 -4.36
N ARG A 209 6.38 -9.39 -4.83
CA ARG A 209 5.96 -8.69 -6.05
C ARG A 209 6.23 -9.49 -7.32
N ILE A 210 7.35 -10.22 -7.40
CA ILE A 210 7.66 -11.12 -8.52
C ILE A 210 6.53 -12.13 -8.72
N ARG A 211 6.16 -12.83 -7.63
CA ARG A 211 5.08 -13.85 -7.68
C ARG A 211 3.74 -13.22 -8.01
N ALA A 212 3.42 -12.09 -7.39
CA ALA A 212 2.16 -11.40 -7.60
C ALA A 212 1.99 -10.93 -9.06
N VAL A 213 3.02 -10.34 -9.66
CA VAL A 213 2.95 -9.87 -11.05
C VAL A 213 2.81 -11.04 -12.03
N GLN A 214 3.49 -12.16 -11.80
CA GLN A 214 3.34 -13.36 -12.63
C GLN A 214 1.92 -13.93 -12.53
N GLU A 215 1.35 -14.01 -11.32
CA GLU A 215 -0.01 -14.48 -11.12
C GLU A 215 -1.05 -13.53 -11.74
N LEU A 216 -0.86 -12.22 -11.56
CA LEU A 216 -1.68 -11.18 -12.18
C LEU A 216 -1.62 -11.26 -13.71
N GLU A 217 -0.44 -11.45 -14.32
CA GLU A 217 -0.34 -11.63 -15.77
C GLU A 217 -1.16 -12.83 -16.23
N ARG A 218 -1.00 -13.98 -15.56
CA ARG A 218 -1.71 -15.21 -15.92
C ARG A 218 -3.22 -15.03 -15.89
N LEU A 219 -3.74 -14.38 -14.85
CA LEU A 219 -5.18 -14.12 -14.70
C LEU A 219 -5.67 -13.05 -15.67
N ALA A 220 -4.98 -11.91 -15.73
CA ALA A 220 -5.37 -10.77 -16.56
C ALA A 220 -5.27 -11.08 -18.05
N ALA A 221 -4.25 -11.81 -18.51
CA ALA A 221 -4.09 -12.17 -19.91
C ALA A 221 -5.23 -13.05 -20.42
N ARG A 222 -5.78 -13.92 -19.56
CA ARG A 222 -6.97 -14.73 -19.91
C ARG A 222 -8.18 -13.83 -20.10
N THR A 223 -8.52 -13.02 -19.10
CA THR A 223 -9.68 -12.11 -19.16
C THR A 223 -9.54 -11.12 -20.32
N HIS A 224 -8.34 -10.57 -20.54
CA HIS A 224 -8.07 -9.64 -21.62
C HIS A 224 -8.29 -10.29 -22.99
N ARG A 225 -7.80 -11.52 -23.20
CA ARG A 225 -8.03 -12.26 -24.45
C ARG A 225 -9.52 -12.48 -24.72
N GLU A 226 -10.30 -12.77 -23.68
CA GLU A 226 -11.76 -12.93 -23.79
C GLU A 226 -12.42 -11.60 -24.20
N LEU A 227 -12.01 -10.48 -23.60
CA LEU A 227 -12.53 -9.14 -23.89
C LEU A 227 -12.15 -8.60 -25.27
N THR A 228 -10.94 -8.90 -25.76
CA THR A 228 -10.44 -8.40 -27.05
C THR A 228 -10.67 -9.38 -28.21
N HIS A 229 -11.37 -10.49 -27.96
CA HIS A 229 -11.57 -11.59 -28.92
C HIS A 229 -10.24 -12.10 -29.51
N ALA A 230 -9.22 -12.22 -28.66
CA ALA A 230 -7.87 -12.66 -29.01
C ALA A 230 -7.11 -11.78 -30.03
N ASN A 231 -7.55 -10.54 -30.25
CA ASN A 231 -6.84 -9.59 -31.12
C ASN A 231 -5.59 -8.97 -30.46
N GLU A 232 -5.51 -9.03 -29.13
CA GLU A 232 -4.43 -8.40 -28.37
C GLU A 232 -3.87 -9.33 -27.28
N VAL A 233 -2.58 -9.18 -26.99
CA VAL A 233 -1.86 -9.92 -25.95
C VAL A 233 -1.44 -8.98 -24.83
N LEU A 234 -1.91 -9.26 -23.61
CA LEU A 234 -1.49 -8.53 -22.41
C LEU A 234 -0.26 -9.18 -21.77
N ARG A 235 0.75 -8.37 -21.45
CA ARG A 235 1.98 -8.77 -20.73
C ARG A 235 2.25 -7.80 -19.58
N LEU A 236 2.73 -8.32 -18.45
CA LEU A 236 3.12 -7.51 -17.29
C LEU A 236 4.58 -7.82 -16.92
N SER A 237 5.46 -6.82 -17.11
CA SER A 237 6.87 -6.97 -16.74
C SER A 237 7.17 -6.23 -15.45
N TYR A 238 7.64 -6.95 -14.43
CA TYR A 238 8.10 -6.35 -13.19
C TYR A 238 9.55 -5.82 -13.35
N GLN A 239 9.73 -4.54 -13.03
CA GLN A 239 11.03 -3.87 -12.98
C GLN A 239 11.39 -3.58 -11.51
N PRO A 240 12.07 -4.50 -10.82
CA PRO A 240 12.51 -4.28 -9.45
C PRO A 240 13.69 -3.30 -9.38
N ALA A 241 13.90 -2.70 -8.20
CA ALA A 241 15.09 -1.89 -7.91
C ALA A 241 16.39 -2.73 -7.99
N TYR A 242 16.31 -3.99 -7.58
CA TYR A 242 17.35 -4.99 -7.79
C TYR A 242 16.77 -6.16 -8.60
N ASP A 243 17.29 -6.38 -9.81
CA ASP A 243 16.92 -7.53 -10.64
C ASP A 243 17.88 -8.69 -10.32
N PRO A 244 17.38 -9.82 -9.75
CA PRO A 244 18.24 -10.96 -9.43
C PRO A 244 18.78 -11.69 -10.67
N LEU A 245 18.26 -11.38 -11.86
CA LEU A 245 18.77 -11.94 -13.09
C LEU A 245 20.14 -11.31 -13.46
N PRO A 246 21.09 -12.12 -13.93
CA PRO A 246 22.38 -11.61 -14.36
C PRO A 246 22.21 -10.60 -15.50
N GLN A 247 22.73 -9.38 -15.30
CA GLN A 247 22.82 -8.41 -16.38
C GLN A 247 24.01 -8.78 -17.27
N SER A 248 23.75 -9.13 -18.53
CA SER A 248 24.82 -9.27 -19.53
C SER A 248 25.19 -7.87 -20.02
N PRO A 249 26.42 -7.37 -19.76
CA PRO A 249 26.82 -6.05 -20.23
C PRO A 249 26.85 -6.04 -21.76
N GLY A 250 26.11 -5.12 -22.40
CA GLY A 250 26.13 -4.89 -23.85
C GLY A 250 24.90 -5.38 -24.64
N GLN A 251 23.94 -6.07 -24.02
CA GLN A 251 22.65 -6.34 -24.68
C GLN A 251 21.66 -5.22 -24.36
N PHE A 252 21.35 -4.40 -25.37
CA PHE A 252 20.07 -3.68 -25.37
C PHE A 252 18.96 -4.73 -25.23
N LYS A 253 18.25 -4.72 -24.10
CA LYS A 253 17.02 -5.50 -23.95
C LYS A 253 16.04 -4.97 -25.01
N LEU A 254 16.00 -5.60 -26.18
CA LEU A 254 14.81 -5.58 -27.01
C LEU A 254 13.66 -5.99 -26.07
N PRO A 255 12.55 -5.24 -26.02
CA PRO A 255 11.37 -5.66 -25.27
C PRO A 255 10.81 -6.90 -25.98
N LEU A 256 11.44 -8.05 -25.77
CA LEU A 256 11.11 -9.31 -26.42
C LEU A 256 9.99 -9.98 -25.64
N ASP A 257 9.04 -10.52 -26.39
CA ASP A 257 7.81 -11.22 -26.06
C ASP A 257 7.91 -12.40 -25.07
N ALA A 258 9.10 -12.65 -24.49
CA ALA A 258 9.38 -13.73 -23.58
C ALA A 258 9.11 -13.31 -22.12
N ALA A 259 8.25 -14.07 -21.44
CA ALA A 259 8.03 -13.91 -20.01
C ALA A 259 9.34 -14.15 -19.26
N VAL A 260 9.80 -13.13 -18.53
CA VAL A 260 11.00 -13.22 -17.71
C VAL A 260 10.63 -13.83 -16.36
N ASP A 261 10.87 -15.14 -16.23
CA ASP A 261 10.59 -15.86 -14.99
C ASP A 261 11.68 -15.60 -13.93
N ARG A 262 11.25 -15.03 -12.80
CA ARG A 262 12.11 -14.77 -11.63
C ARG A 262 11.69 -15.59 -10.41
N CYS A 263 10.71 -16.48 -10.54
CA CYS A 263 10.13 -17.21 -9.41
C CYS A 263 11.04 -18.27 -8.81
N GLY A 264 12.11 -18.66 -9.51
CA GLY A 264 13.13 -19.57 -9.00
C GLY A 264 14.06 -18.95 -7.94
N PHE A 265 14.10 -17.62 -7.79
CA PHE A 265 14.96 -16.97 -6.80
C PHE A 265 14.33 -17.00 -5.41
N THR A 266 15.10 -17.47 -4.43
CA THR A 266 14.73 -17.42 -3.02
C THR A 266 14.93 -16.01 -2.45
N GLN A 267 14.20 -15.69 -1.38
CA GLN A 267 14.36 -14.41 -0.68
C GLN A 267 15.82 -14.18 -0.23
N GLU A 268 16.53 -15.22 0.22
CA GLU A 268 17.92 -15.07 0.67
C GLU A 268 18.88 -14.78 -0.47
N GLN A 269 18.67 -15.38 -1.65
CA GLN A 269 19.44 -15.05 -2.85
C GLN A 269 19.22 -13.59 -3.28
N ILE A 270 17.96 -13.14 -3.25
CA ILE A 270 17.61 -11.74 -3.56
C ILE A 270 18.27 -10.80 -2.54
N ARG A 271 18.23 -11.14 -1.24
CA ARG A 271 18.83 -10.34 -0.17
C ARG A 271 20.34 -10.17 -0.36
N LYS A 272 21.07 -11.27 -0.54
CA LYS A 272 22.53 -11.25 -0.73
C LYS A 272 22.93 -10.41 -1.94
N GLY A 273 22.30 -10.68 -3.08
CA GLY A 273 22.60 -9.95 -4.31
C GLY A 273 22.22 -8.46 -4.24
N PHE A 274 21.12 -8.14 -3.56
CA PHE A 274 20.73 -6.75 -3.34
C PHE A 274 21.73 -6.01 -2.44
N LEU A 275 22.19 -6.65 -1.37
CA LEU A 275 23.23 -6.09 -0.49
C LEU A 275 24.55 -5.84 -1.25
N GLU A 276 24.98 -6.80 -2.07
CA GLU A 276 26.15 -6.63 -2.94
C GLU A 276 25.97 -5.47 -3.94
N SER A 277 24.76 -5.31 -4.49
CA SER A 277 24.44 -4.20 -5.40
C SER A 277 24.52 -2.85 -4.69
N LEU A 278 24.02 -2.74 -3.46
CA LEU A 278 24.13 -1.51 -2.65
C LEU A 278 25.59 -1.17 -2.35
N GLY A 279 26.42 -2.17 -2.04
CA GLY A 279 27.86 -1.99 -1.85
C GLY A 279 28.57 -1.42 -3.09
N LYS A 280 28.19 -1.86 -4.30
CA LYS A 280 28.73 -1.35 -5.57
C LYS A 280 28.31 0.10 -5.85
N LEU A 281 27.06 0.45 -5.54
CA LEU A 281 26.50 1.78 -5.78
C LEU A 281 26.89 2.80 -4.70
N ARG A 282 27.39 2.35 -3.54
CA ARG A 282 27.67 3.18 -2.37
C ARG A 282 28.46 4.44 -2.67
N TYR A 283 29.55 4.34 -3.45
CA TYR A 283 30.38 5.51 -3.77
C TYR A 283 29.59 6.56 -4.57
N GLU A 284 28.83 6.11 -5.56
CA GLU A 284 27.99 6.97 -6.39
C GLU A 284 26.84 7.60 -5.59
N GLU A 285 26.20 6.83 -4.72
CA GLU A 285 25.10 7.32 -3.88
C GLU A 285 25.57 8.33 -2.82
N ILE A 286 26.77 8.13 -2.24
CA ILE A 286 27.39 9.13 -1.36
C ILE A 286 27.68 10.42 -2.14
N ALA A 287 28.20 10.30 -3.37
CA ALA A 287 28.48 11.46 -4.22
C ALA A 287 27.19 12.20 -4.64
N ARG A 288 26.05 11.50 -4.75
CA ARG A 288 24.74 12.09 -5.05
C ARG A 288 23.98 12.57 -3.81
N GLY A 289 24.33 12.07 -2.62
CA GLY A 289 23.62 12.33 -1.36
C GLY A 289 22.24 11.66 -1.27
N VAL A 290 21.91 10.72 -2.15
CA VAL A 290 20.61 10.03 -2.21
C VAL A 290 20.73 8.66 -2.88
N THR A 291 19.86 7.73 -2.49
CA THR A 291 19.72 6.41 -3.12
C THR A 291 19.26 6.56 -4.58
N THR A 292 19.83 5.75 -5.48
CA THR A 292 19.48 5.71 -6.92
C THR A 292 18.32 4.80 -7.26
#